data_AF-A0AAV6WQD2-F1
#
_entry.id   AF-A0AAV6WQD2-F1
#
_cell.length_a   1.000
_cell.length_b   1.000
_cell.length_c   1.000
_cell.angle_alpha   90.00
_cell.angle_beta   90.00
_cell.angle_gamma   90.00
#
_symmetry.space_group_name_H-M   'P 1'
#
loop_
_entity.id
_entity.type
_entity.pdbx_description
1 polymer ?
#
loop_
_entity_poly.entity_id
_entity_poly.type
_entity_poly.pdbx_seq_one_letter_code
_entity_poly.pdbx_strand_id
1 'polypeptide(L)'
;MGQPGSMIIKLDLEKAYDKVRWDFLAQTLRFFLIPESLIRLIMNCVESANLHFLWNGEPLDPIAPSCGLRQGDPLSPYLFVLCMERLAYLIEEEVNTHK
;
A
#
# COMPACT_ATOMS: atom_id res chain seq x y z
N MET A 1 45.11 3.33 1.34
CA MET A 1 43.80 3.73 1.91
C MET A 1 42.74 3.06 1.05
N GLY A 2 42.09 2.00 1.55
CA GLY A 2 41.06 1.28 0.79
C GLY A 2 39.78 2.10 0.75
N GLN A 3 39.20 2.28 -0.43
CA GLN A 3 37.88 2.88 -0.56
C GLN A 3 36.85 1.94 0.11
N PRO A 4 35.88 2.47 0.87
CA PRO A 4 34.80 1.64 1.38
C PRO A 4 34.07 0.99 0.19
N GLY A 5 33.90 -0.33 0.24
CA GLY A 5 33.19 -1.06 -0.81
C GLY A 5 31.73 -0.63 -0.86
N SER A 6 31.22 -0.34 -2.05
CA SER A 6 29.80 -0.04 -2.27
C SER A 6 29.00 -1.33 -2.51
N MET A 7 27.85 -1.47 -1.88
CA MET A 7 26.89 -2.55 -2.12
C MET A 7 25.61 -1.98 -2.73
N ILE A 8 25.04 -2.68 -3.72
CA ILE A 8 23.74 -2.36 -4.32
C ILE A 8 22.75 -3.45 -3.92
N ILE A 9 21.56 -3.04 -3.49
CA ILE A 9 20.45 -3.94 -3.18
C ILE A 9 19.31 -3.62 -4.15
N LYS A 10 18.78 -4.65 -4.81
CA LYS A 10 17.58 -4.55 -5.64
C LYS A 10 16.42 -5.22 -4.91
N LEU A 11 15.33 -4.48 -4.74
CA LEU A 11 14.09 -4.96 -4.14
C LEU A 11 13.01 -5.05 -5.22
N ASP A 12 12.36 -6.20 -5.32
CA ASP A 12 11.23 -6.43 -6.22
C ASP A 12 9.98 -6.71 -5.38
N LEU A 13 8.88 -6.03 -5.70
CA LEU A 13 7.62 -6.11 -4.95
C LEU A 13 6.64 -7.02 -5.68
N GLU A 14 6.47 -8.23 -5.16
CA GLU A 14 5.51 -9.18 -5.71
C GLU A 14 4.08 -8.66 -5.51
N LYS A 15 3.32 -8.51 -6.61
CA LYS A 15 1.92 -8.05 -6.61
C LYS A 15 1.73 -6.76 -5.81
N ALA A 16 2.54 -5.76 -6.13
CA ALA A 16 2.69 -4.53 -5.37
C ALA A 16 1.35 -3.83 -5.02
N TYR A 17 0.40 -3.81 -5.96
CA TYR A 17 -0.93 -3.23 -5.73
C TYR A 17 -1.78 -4.08 -4.79
N ASP A 18 -1.77 -5.40 -4.95
CA ASP A 18 -2.65 -6.33 -4.23
C ASP A 18 -2.28 -6.45 -2.73
N LYS A 19 -1.02 -6.14 -2.39
CA LYS A 19 -0.48 -6.29 -1.04
C LYS A 19 -0.47 -5.00 -0.21
N VAL A 20 -0.95 -3.87 -0.74
CA VAL A 20 -1.07 -2.63 0.04
C VAL A 20 -2.13 -2.80 1.12
N ARG A 21 -1.71 -2.83 2.37
CA ARG A 21 -2.55 -2.91 3.56
C ARG A 21 -3.38 -1.63 3.73
N TRP A 22 -4.69 -1.76 3.93
CA TRP A 22 -5.60 -0.61 4.01
C TRP A 22 -5.39 0.24 5.26
N ASP A 23 -5.06 -0.39 6.39
CA ASP A 23 -4.67 0.29 7.62
C ASP A 23 -3.38 1.10 7.44
N PHE A 24 -2.41 0.59 6.67
CA PHE A 24 -1.19 1.33 6.32
C PHE A 24 -1.50 2.49 5.35
N LEU A 25 -2.36 2.28 4.36
CA LEU A 25 -2.80 3.34 3.46
C LEU A 25 -3.48 4.48 4.23
N ALA A 26 -4.43 4.17 5.12
CA ALA A 26 -5.12 5.19 5.91
C ALA A 26 -4.15 6.00 6.80
N GLN A 27 -3.17 5.33 7.43
CA GLN A 27 -2.12 6.00 8.20
C GLN A 27 -1.23 6.88 7.33
N THR A 28 -0.89 6.41 6.13
CA THR A 28 -0.10 7.16 5.15
C THR A 28 -0.81 8.43 4.72
N LEU A 29 -2.10 8.36 4.38
CA LEU A 29 -2.89 9.53 3.99
C LEU A 29 -2.95 10.57 5.13
N ARG A 30 -3.09 10.12 6.38
CA ARG A 30 -3.05 11.01 7.57
C ARG A 30 -1.68 11.64 7.77
N PHE A 31 -0.59 10.88 7.54
CA PHE A 31 0.77 11.39 7.63
C PHE A 31 1.01 12.54 6.63
N PHE A 32 0.47 12.44 5.42
CA PHE A 32 0.52 13.51 4.41
C PHE A 32 -0.50 14.64 4.64
N LEU A 33 -1.13 14.70 5.81
CA LEU A 33 -2.07 15.77 6.21
C LEU A 33 -3.28 15.91 5.28
N ILE A 34 -3.69 14.81 4.63
CA ILE A 34 -4.91 14.82 3.81
C ILE A 34 -6.13 15.00 4.74
N PRO A 35 -7.11 15.85 4.38
CA PRO A 35 -8.29 16.06 5.20
C PRO A 35 -9.05 14.76 5.47
N GLU A 36 -9.47 14.53 6.72
CA GLU A 36 -10.13 13.28 7.13
C GLU A 36 -11.41 12.98 6.32
N SER A 37 -12.12 14.01 5.83
CA SER A 37 -13.26 13.83 4.92
C SER A 37 -12.87 13.19 3.60
N LEU A 38 -11.73 13.58 3.03
CA LEU A 38 -11.21 13.01 1.79
C LEU A 38 -10.61 11.62 2.04
N ILE A 39 -9.94 11.41 3.18
CA ILE A 39 -9.46 10.08 3.57
C ILE A 39 -10.62 9.10 3.64
N ARG A 40 -11.74 9.46 4.28
CA ARG A 40 -12.94 8.61 4.33
C ARG A 40 -13.48 8.29 2.93
N LEU A 41 -13.47 9.26 2.02
CA LEU A 41 -13.93 9.03 0.64
C LEU A 41 -13.00 8.05 -0.08
N ILE A 42 -11.69 8.24 0.02
CA ILE A 42 -10.69 7.35 -0.58
C ILE A 42 -10.80 5.93 0.01
N MET A 43 -10.86 5.81 1.34
CA MET A 43 -10.97 4.52 2.01
C MET A 43 -12.27 3.82 1.64
N ASN A 44 -13.41 4.52 1.58
CA ASN A 44 -14.67 3.92 1.10
C ASN A 44 -14.54 3.38 -0.33
N CYS A 45 -13.85 4.11 -1.23
CA CYS A 45 -13.63 3.64 -2.59
C CYS A 45 -12.74 2.37 -2.65
N VAL A 46 -11.69 2.33 -1.83
CA VAL A 46 -10.73 1.21 -1.79
C VAL A 46 -11.33 -0.02 -1.09
N GLU A 47 -12.04 0.18 0.01
CA GLU A 47 -12.64 -0.88 0.83
C GLU A 47 -13.91 -1.49 0.20
N SER A 48 -14.63 -0.72 -0.63
CA SER A 48 -15.86 -1.18 -1.30
C SER A 48 -15.67 -2.22 -2.41
N ALA A 49 -14.44 -2.67 -2.66
CA ALA A 49 -14.15 -3.75 -3.60
C ALA A 49 -14.66 -5.10 -3.05
N ASN A 50 -15.96 -5.35 -3.18
CA ASN A 50 -16.55 -6.64 -2.87
C ASN A 50 -16.02 -7.71 -3.83
N LEU A 51 -15.40 -8.76 -3.30
CA LEU A 51 -14.92 -9.89 -4.09
C LEU A 51 -15.94 -11.03 -3.97
N HIS A 52 -16.68 -11.27 -5.04
CA HIS A 52 -17.56 -12.44 -5.15
C HIS A 52 -16.82 -13.51 -5.95
N PHE A 53 -16.47 -14.61 -5.29
CA PHE A 53 -15.92 -15.77 -5.98
C PHE A 53 -17.06 -16.66 -6.46
N LEU A 54 -17.04 -17.05 -7.74
CA LEU A 54 -17.89 -18.13 -8.22
C LEU A 54 -17.05 -19.41 -8.29
N TRP A 55 -17.54 -20.49 -7.67
CA TRP A 55 -16.97 -21.82 -7.80
C TRP A 55 -18.00 -22.75 -8.39
N ASN A 56 -17.70 -23.32 -9.56
CA ASN A 56 -18.62 -24.17 -10.33
C ASN A 56 -20.00 -23.54 -10.60
N GLY A 57 -20.07 -22.21 -10.70
CA GLY A 57 -21.31 -21.46 -10.97
C GLY A 57 -22.07 -21.03 -9.72
N GLU A 58 -21.68 -21.49 -8.54
CA GLU A 58 -22.28 -21.08 -7.26
C GLU A 58 -21.42 -19.99 -6.58
N PRO A 59 -22.03 -18.91 -6.05
CA PRO A 59 -21.30 -17.90 -5.30
C PRO A 59 -20.80 -18.48 -3.96
N LEU A 60 -19.51 -18.29 -3.68
CA LEU A 60 -18.94 -18.58 -2.36
C LEU A 60 -19.32 -17.49 -1.36
N ASP A 61 -19.18 -17.85 -0.08
CA ASP A 61 -19.22 -16.88 1.01
C ASP A 61 -18.24 -15.72 0.72
N PRO A 62 -18.68 -14.46 0.91
CA PRO A 62 -17.86 -13.30 0.64
C PRO A 62 -16.65 -13.28 1.57
N ILE A 63 -15.47 -13.15 0.98
CA ILE A 63 -14.24 -12.88 1.72
C ILE A 63 -14.08 -11.36 1.76
N ALA A 64 -13.90 -10.79 2.96
CA ALA A 64 -13.55 -9.40 3.11
C ALA A 64 -12.03 -9.23 2.91
N PRO A 65 -11.56 -8.65 1.78
CA PRO A 65 -10.16 -8.29 1.65
C PRO A 65 -9.80 -7.23 2.71
N SER A 66 -8.54 -7.22 3.12
CA SER A 66 -7.97 -6.21 4.04
C SER A 66 -6.78 -5.45 3.44
N CYS A 67 -6.48 -5.75 2.18
CA CYS A 67 -5.41 -5.16 1.40
C CYS A 67 -5.77 -5.17 -0.08
N GLY A 68 -5.07 -4.36 -0.84
CA GLY A 68 -5.19 -4.30 -2.29
C GLY A 68 -5.68 -2.94 -2.77
N LEU A 69 -5.02 -2.46 -3.82
CA LEU A 69 -5.47 -1.34 -4.64
C LEU A 69 -6.03 -1.88 -5.94
N ARG A 70 -7.13 -1.31 -6.42
CA ARG A 70 -7.78 -1.79 -7.63
C ARG A 70 -6.96 -1.43 -8.87
N GLN A 71 -6.46 -2.42 -9.59
CA GLN A 71 -5.80 -2.19 -10.88
C GLN A 71 -6.78 -1.60 -11.88
N GLY A 72 -6.34 -0.63 -12.67
CA GLY A 72 -7.19 0.11 -13.61
C GLY A 72 -7.96 1.28 -12.99
N ASP A 73 -7.95 1.43 -11.67
CA ASP A 73 -8.42 2.66 -11.01
C ASP A 73 -7.37 3.78 -11.20
N PRO A 74 -7.75 4.96 -11.74
CA PRO A 74 -6.81 6.06 -11.94
C PRO A 74 -6.18 6.57 -10.63
N LEU A 75 -6.78 6.33 -9.47
CA LEU A 75 -6.27 6.76 -8.18
C LEU A 75 -5.20 5.80 -7.62
N SER A 76 -5.29 4.50 -7.93
CA SER A 76 -4.41 3.47 -7.40
C SER A 76 -2.90 3.73 -7.57
N PRO A 77 -2.40 4.22 -8.73
CA PRO A 77 -0.99 4.54 -8.89
C PRO A 77 -0.51 5.62 -7.90
N TYR A 78 -1.34 6.65 -7.64
CA TYR A 78 -0.98 7.73 -6.72
C TYR A 78 -0.96 7.26 -5.28
N LEU A 79 -1.95 6.47 -4.87
CA LEU A 79 -2.00 5.88 -3.53
C LEU A 79 -0.80 4.95 -3.30
N PHE A 80 -0.43 4.17 -4.32
CA PHE A 80 0.75 3.32 -4.26
C PHE A 80 2.03 4.13 -4.06
N VAL A 81 2.24 5.21 -4.82
CA VAL A 81 3.41 6.08 -4.67
C VAL A 81 3.48 6.69 -3.27
N LEU A 82 2.37 7.18 -2.72
CA LEU A 82 2.34 7.72 -1.35
C LEU A 82 2.72 6.66 -0.31
N CYS A 83 2.22 5.44 -0.45
CA CYS A 83 2.58 4.31 0.41
C CYS A 83 4.08 3.97 0.31
N MET A 84 4.64 3.98 -0.89
CA MET A 84 6.06 3.73 -1.11
C MET A 84 6.95 4.82 -0.51
N GLU A 85 6.55 6.09 -0.65
CA GLU A 85 7.25 7.22 -0.04
C GLU A 85 7.24 7.13 1.49
N ARG A 86 6.07 6.81 2.08
CA ARG A 86 5.95 6.59 3.52
C ARG A 86 6.80 5.42 4.00
N LEU A 87 6.85 4.33 3.24
CA LEU A 87 7.69 3.18 3.55
C LEU A 87 9.18 3.54 3.51
N ALA A 88 9.62 4.30 2.49
CA ALA A 88 10.99 4.76 2.38
C ALA A 88 11.38 5.64 3.58
N TYR A 89 10.51 6.58 3.95
CA TYR A 89 10.69 7.43 5.14
C TYR A 89 10.85 6.60 6.43
N LEU A 90 10.00 5.60 6.64
CA LEU A 90 10.08 4.74 7.83
C LEU A 90 11.39 3.93 7.86
N ILE A 91 11.85 3.43 6.71
CA ILE A 91 13.13 2.72 6.62
C ILE A 91 14.29 3.66 6.97
N GLU A 92 14.27 4.89 6.45
CA GLU A 92 15.31 5.88 6.75
C GLU A 92 15.32 6.29 8.22
N GLU A 93 14.14 6.51 8.82
CA GLU A 93 13.98 6.82 10.24
C GLU A 93 14.56 5.71 11.13
N GLU A 94 14.24 4.45 10.86
CA GLU A 94 14.76 3.30 11.61
C GLU A 94 16.28 3.14 11.43
N VAL A 95 16.79 3.30 10.21
CA VAL A 95 18.25 3.24 9.95
C VAL A 95 19.01 4.34 10.69
N ASN A 96 18.43 5.53 10.81
CA ASN A 96 19.07 6.64 11.53
C ASN A 96 18.91 6.54 13.05
N THR A 97 17.85 5.88 13.54
CA THR A 97 17.62 5.65 14.98
C THR A 97 18.55 4.57 15.56
N HIS A 98 19.11 3.69 14.72
CA HIS A 98 20.03 2.62 15.12
C HIS A 98 21.51 2.90 14.76
N LYS A 99 21.86 4.16 14.51
CA LYS A 99 23.24 4.65 14.52
C LYS A 99 23.60 5.22 15.89
#